data_AF-A0A2D3VQ56-F1
#
_entry.id   AF-A0A2D3VQ56-F1
#
_cell.length_a   1.000
_cell.length_b   1.000
_cell.length_c   1.000
_cell.angle_alpha   90.00
_cell.angle_beta   90.00
_cell.angle_gamma   90.00
#
_symmetry.space_group_name_H-M   'P 1'
#
loop_
_entity.id
_entity.type
_entity.pdbx_description
1 polymer ?
#
loop_
_entity_poly.entity_id
_entity_poly.type
_entity_poly.pdbx_seq_one_letter_code
_entity_poly.pdbx_strand_id
1 'polypeptide(L)'
;MLDEQMQNRDAFQGDFFTFKTPVEELDDIVTCKDGSLSFWDKKYKDYYHPKAGAIFQAQKLFIECSKLANKLTCKDVNLLDIGFG
;
A
#
# COMPACT_ATOMS: atom_id res chain seq x y z
N MET A 1 8.46 3.17 19.31
CA MET A 1 7.59 2.19 18.64
C MET A 1 7.20 2.77 17.30
N LEU A 2 8.03 2.59 16.27
CA LEU A 2 7.82 3.13 14.92
C LEU A 2 8.16 2.10 13.82
N ASP A 3 8.26 0.81 14.15
CA ASP A 3 8.91 -0.18 13.26
C ASP A 3 8.05 -1.37 12.83
N GLU A 4 6.79 -1.51 13.24
CA GLU A 4 6.04 -2.75 12.95
C GLU A 4 5.26 -2.74 11.62
N GLN A 5 5.01 -1.58 11.00
CA GLN A 5 4.31 -1.54 9.69
C GLN A 5 5.24 -1.86 8.51
N MET A 6 6.56 -1.75 8.68
CA MET A 6 7.59 -2.04 7.65
C MET A 6 8.33 -3.37 7.88
N GLN A 7 7.85 -4.23 8.79
CA GLN A 7 8.50 -5.51 9.09
C GLN A 7 8.12 -6.66 8.14
N ASN A 8 7.09 -6.52 7.32
CA ASN A 8 6.80 -7.47 6.23
C ASN A 8 7.60 -7.13 4.95
N ARG A 9 8.89 -6.84 5.09
CA ARG A 9 9.84 -6.54 4.00
C ARG A 9 10.49 -7.77 3.37
N ASP A 10 10.01 -8.98 3.67
CA ASP A 10 10.57 -10.20 3.08
C ASP A 10 10.11 -10.45 1.64
N ALA A 11 9.22 -9.59 1.11
CA ALA A 11 8.78 -9.61 -0.28
C ALA A 11 8.64 -8.17 -0.82
N PHE A 12 9.49 -7.79 -1.76
CA PHE A 12 9.37 -6.59 -2.58
C PHE A 12 8.68 -6.89 -3.92
N GLN A 13 8.06 -5.87 -4.51
CA GLN A 13 7.63 -5.93 -5.91
C GLN A 13 8.85 -6.25 -6.78
N GLY A 14 8.86 -7.45 -7.38
CA GLY A 14 10.01 -7.92 -8.15
C GLY A 14 10.72 -9.14 -7.57
N ASP A 15 10.43 -9.57 -6.34
CA ASP A 15 11.20 -10.65 -5.69
C ASP A 15 11.10 -12.02 -6.35
N PHE A 16 10.03 -12.27 -7.12
CA PHE A 16 9.88 -13.46 -7.95
C PHE A 16 10.40 -13.29 -9.39
N PHE A 17 10.93 -12.12 -9.73
CA PHE A 17 11.56 -11.85 -11.02
C PHE A 17 13.08 -11.90 -10.89
N THR A 18 13.75 -12.46 -11.90
CA THR A 18 15.22 -12.56 -11.92
C THR A 18 15.92 -11.21 -12.01
N PHE A 19 15.19 -10.16 -12.40
CA PHE A 19 15.66 -8.79 -12.46
C PHE A 19 15.19 -8.01 -11.23
N LYS A 20 16.14 -7.66 -10.36
CA LYS A 20 15.88 -6.76 -9.23
C LYS A 20 16.00 -5.32 -9.70
N THR A 21 14.90 -4.57 -9.67
CA THR A 21 14.95 -3.12 -9.82
C THR A 21 15.58 -2.54 -8.55
N PRO A 22 16.52 -1.57 -8.66
CA PRO A 22 17.03 -0.88 -7.49
C PRO A 22 15.87 -0.27 -6.67
N VAL A 23 15.91 -0.42 -5.35
CA VAL A 23 14.98 0.28 -4.46
C VAL A 23 15.36 1.75 -4.52
N GLU A 24 14.52 2.58 -5.14
CA GLU A 24 14.68 4.03 -5.07
C GLU A 24 14.40 4.49 -3.64
N GLU A 25 15.25 5.35 -3.10
CA GLU A 25 14.99 5.96 -1.79
C GLU A 25 13.70 6.78 -1.87
N LEU A 26 12.76 6.52 -0.96
CA LEU A 26 11.53 7.29 -0.85
C LEU A 26 11.85 8.67 -0.26
N ASP A 27 12.10 9.63 -1.15
CA ASP A 27 12.19 11.03 -0.77
C ASP A 27 10.80 11.54 -0.32
N ASP A 28 10.80 12.51 0.60
CA ASP A 28 9.61 13.30 0.97
C ASP A 28 8.46 12.51 1.64
N ILE A 29 8.79 11.77 2.71
CA ILE A 29 7.80 11.13 3.58
C ILE A 29 6.88 12.18 4.22
N VAL A 30 5.57 11.92 4.17
CA VAL A 30 4.53 12.77 4.78
C VAL A 30 3.64 11.95 5.71
N THR A 31 3.24 12.55 6.83
CA THR A 31 2.25 11.98 7.74
C THR A 31 0.84 12.43 7.34
N CYS A 32 -0.06 11.47 7.13
CA CYS A 32 -1.45 11.69 6.77
C CYS A 32 -2.34 11.98 8.00
N LYS A 33 -3.58 12.41 7.76
CA LYS A 33 -4.54 12.72 8.83
C LYS A 33 -4.91 11.53 9.72
N ASP A 34 -4.91 10.31 9.17
CA ASP A 34 -5.16 9.08 9.92
C ASP A 34 -3.91 8.52 10.63
N GLY A 35 -2.79 9.26 10.60
CA GLY A 35 -1.52 8.86 11.21
C GLY A 35 -0.68 7.89 10.37
N SER A 36 -1.17 7.44 9.22
CA SER A 36 -0.36 6.66 8.27
C SER A 36 0.72 7.51 7.60
N LEU A 37 1.77 6.85 7.11
CA LEU A 37 2.80 7.48 6.29
C LEU A 37 2.46 7.34 4.80
N SER A 38 2.82 8.36 4.03
CA SER A 38 2.83 8.36 2.57
C SER A 38 4.09 9.07 2.09
N PHE A 39 4.26 9.23 0.78
CA PHE A 39 5.37 9.96 0.18
C PHE A 39 4.88 10.72 -1.05
N TRP A 40 5.64 11.75 -1.40
CA TRP A 40 5.45 12.48 -2.64
C TRP A 40 6.30 11.86 -3.75
N ASP A 41 5.66 11.39 -4.81
CA ASP A 41 6.39 10.91 -5.98
C ASP A 41 6.74 12.08 -6.90
N LYS A 42 8.03 12.40 -6.99
CA LYS A 42 8.54 13.52 -7.83
C LYS A 42 8.29 13.30 -9.33
N LYS A 43 8.28 12.04 -9.79
CA LYS A 43 8.09 11.68 -11.20
C LYS A 43 6.63 11.84 -11.61
N TYR A 44 5.71 11.30 -10.82
CA TYR A 44 4.27 11.40 -11.09
C TYR A 44 3.65 12.71 -10.59
N LYS A 45 4.38 13.46 -9.76
CA LYS A 45 3.93 14.73 -9.15
C LYS A 45 2.61 14.55 -8.40
N ASP A 46 2.53 13.47 -7.63
CA ASP A 46 1.37 13.18 -6.81
C ASP A 46 1.79 12.52 -5.50
N TYR A 47 0.90 12.60 -4.51
CA TYR A 47 1.01 11.78 -3.31
C TYR A 47 0.53 10.39 -3.63
N TYR A 48 1.28 9.43 -3.14
CA TYR A 48 0.94 8.03 -3.31
C TYR A 48 -0.39 7.65 -2.63
N HIS A 49 -0.67 8.25 -1.46
CA HIS A 49 -1.95 8.15 -0.76
C HIS A 49 -2.60 9.54 -0.61
N PRO A 50 -3.93 9.65 -0.56
CA PRO A 50 -4.59 10.92 -0.30
C PRO A 50 -4.25 11.43 1.10
N LYS A 51 -4.29 12.75 1.29
CA LYS A 51 -4.04 13.38 2.61
C LYS A 51 -4.98 12.90 3.73
N ALA A 52 -6.14 12.34 3.36
CA ALA A 52 -7.05 11.67 4.30
C ALA A 52 -6.38 10.47 4.99
N GLY A 53 -5.51 9.77 4.24
CA GLY A 53 -4.61 8.75 4.74
C GLY A 53 -4.76 7.37 4.09
N ALA A 54 -3.68 6.60 4.16
CA ALA A 54 -3.53 5.30 3.51
C ALA A 54 -4.46 4.25 4.13
N ILE A 55 -4.57 4.24 5.46
CA ILE A 55 -5.41 3.28 6.19
C ILE A 55 -6.88 3.59 5.88
N PHE A 56 -7.25 4.87 5.93
CA PHE A 56 -8.60 5.30 5.61
C PHE A 56 -8.98 4.93 4.16
N GLN A 57 -8.11 5.20 3.19
CA GLN A 57 -8.34 4.85 1.80
C GLN A 57 -8.50 3.33 1.63
N ALA A 58 -7.61 2.53 2.21
CA ALA A 58 -7.63 1.09 2.10
C ALA A 58 -8.94 0.49 2.64
N GLN A 59 -9.37 0.95 3.82
CA GLN A 59 -10.61 0.50 4.43
C GLN A 59 -11.83 0.88 3.59
N LYS A 60 -11.96 2.15 3.21
CA LYS A 60 -13.17 2.66 2.55
C LYS A 60 -13.28 2.25 1.09
N LEU A 61 -12.19 2.35 0.34
CA LEU A 61 -12.24 2.19 -1.11
C LEU A 61 -11.93 0.75 -1.56
N PHE A 62 -11.05 0.03 -0.86
CA PHE A 62 -10.66 -1.32 -1.29
C PHE A 62 -11.38 -2.41 -0.50
N ILE A 63 -11.40 -2.35 0.83
CA ILE A 63 -12.02 -3.41 1.66
C ILE A 63 -13.55 -3.33 1.64
N GLU A 64 -14.12 -2.17 1.99
CA GLU A 64 -15.58 -2.00 2.07
C GLU A 64 -16.24 -2.11 0.68
N CYS A 65 -15.75 -1.40 -0.32
CA CYS A 65 -16.37 -1.42 -1.66
C CYS A 65 -16.22 -2.78 -2.38
N SER A 66 -15.15 -3.55 -2.10
CA SER A 66 -15.02 -4.89 -2.67
C SER A 66 -15.92 -5.94 -2.01
N LYS A 67 -16.58 -5.57 -0.88
CA LYS A 67 -17.39 -6.48 -0.03
C LYS A 67 -16.60 -7.70 0.41
N LEU A 68 -15.30 -7.51 0.69
CA LEU A 68 -14.37 -8.61 0.97
C LEU A 68 -14.83 -9.45 2.16
N ALA A 69 -15.24 -8.80 3.26
CA ALA A 69 -15.74 -9.47 4.46
C ALA A 69 -16.89 -10.44 4.13
N ASN A 70 -17.85 -10.02 3.31
CA ASN A 70 -18.98 -10.88 2.93
C ASN A 70 -18.52 -12.05 2.04
N LYS A 71 -17.62 -11.80 1.09
CA LYS A 71 -17.11 -12.84 0.18
C LYS A 71 -16.36 -13.94 0.93
N LEU A 72 -15.56 -13.56 1.92
CA LEU A 72 -14.78 -14.49 2.76
C LEU A 72 -15.66 -15.44 3.59
N THR A 73 -16.92 -15.09 3.87
CA THR A 73 -17.84 -16.02 4.58
C THR A 73 -18.30 -17.18 3.71
N CYS A 74 -18.20 -17.06 2.38
CA CYS A 74 -18.77 -18.02 1.44
C CYS A 74 -17.71 -18.93 0.80
N LYS A 75 -16.53 -18.38 0.52
CA LYS A 75 -15.46 -19.08 -0.19
C LYS A 75 -14.12 -18.37 -0.06
N ASP A 76 -13.07 -19.07 -0.45
CA ASP A 76 -11.77 -18.47 -0.69
C ASP A 76 -11.85 -17.41 -1.80
N VAL A 77 -11.06 -16.35 -1.62
CA VAL A 77 -11.04 -15.19 -2.52
C VAL A 77 -9.63 -15.00 -3.05
N ASN A 78 -9.51 -14.95 -4.37
CA ASN A 78 -8.28 -14.52 -5.03
C ASN A 78 -8.31 -12.99 -5.16
N LEU A 79 -7.23 -12.32 -4.77
CA LEU A 79 -7.06 -10.88 -4.87
C LEU A 79 -6.09 -10.57 -6.01
N LEU A 80 -6.45 -9.60 -6.83
CA LEU A 80 -5.54 -8.95 -7.78
C LEU A 80 -5.29 -7.54 -7.27
N ASP A 81 -4.03 -7.24 -7.03
CA ASP A 81 -3.56 -5.91 -6.63
C ASP A 81 -2.82 -5.26 -7.80
N ILE A 82 -3.10 -3.98 -8.07
CA ILE A 82 -2.55 -3.24 -9.20
C ILE A 82 -1.89 -1.97 -8.66
N GLY A 83 -0.56 -1.93 -8.71
CA GLY A 83 0.23 -0.93 -8.01
C GLY A 83 0.50 -1.39 -6.58
N PHE A 84 1.53 -2.23 -6.41
CA PHE A 84 1.97 -2.72 -5.09
C PHE A 84 2.76 -1.66 -4.34
N GLY A 85 3.63 -0.96 -5.08
CA GLY A 85 3.83 0.46 -4.92
C GLY A 85 2.50 1.13 -5.26
#